data_AF-T0YE59-F1
#
_entry.id   AF-T0YE59-F1
#
_cell.length_a   1.000
_cell.length_b   1.000
_cell.length_c   1.000
_cell.angle_alpha   90.00
_cell.angle_beta   90.00
_cell.angle_gamma   90.00
#
_symmetry.space_group_name_H-M   'P 1'
#
loop_
_entity.id
_entity.type
_entity.pdbx_description
1 polymer ?
#
loop_
_entity_poly.entity_id
_entity_poly.type
_entity_poly.pdbx_seq_one_letter_code
_entity_poly.pdbx_strand_id
1 'polypeptide(L)'
;MPEGFATILRNSKANIVQTLATRLNLGGEMAEEVAFRLGEDKNRPAAEFSRFDDMKSTIMQILQESTSNKAFMYSNHDILSPVKLLHLGEEPDKSFDSFSDGLEYYLQNFPEAGATESPLEKRIRSIEKSIEEFRSQSEMYRKQGEFIFSNLGRIDAIMGEIKKQENQITA
;
A
#
# COMPACT_ATOMS: atom_id res chain seq x y z
N MET A 1 -20.77 14.06 2.20
CA MET A 1 -19.71 14.04 1.16
C MET A 1 -20.11 15.03 0.09
N PRO A 2 -19.23 15.92 -0.36
CA PRO A 2 -19.60 16.95 -1.33
C PRO A 2 -19.99 16.31 -2.67
N GLU A 3 -20.96 16.91 -3.35
CA GLU A 3 -21.14 16.73 -4.80
C GLU A 3 -19.79 17.07 -5.47
N GLY A 4 -19.15 16.08 -6.10
CA GLY A 4 -17.83 16.26 -6.71
C GLY A 4 -16.80 15.19 -6.36
N PHE A 5 -17.05 14.30 -5.39
CA PHE A 5 -16.12 13.20 -5.06
C PHE A 5 -15.77 12.35 -6.28
N ALA A 6 -16.79 11.81 -6.99
CA ALA A 6 -16.57 11.03 -8.21
C ALA A 6 -15.95 11.87 -9.34
N THR A 7 -16.29 13.15 -9.41
CA THR A 7 -15.74 14.09 -10.40
C THR A 7 -14.24 14.31 -10.20
N ILE A 8 -13.77 14.43 -8.96
CA ILE A 8 -12.36 14.58 -8.62
C ILE A 8 -11.57 13.36 -9.10
N LEU A 9 -12.05 12.14 -8.84
CA LEU A 9 -11.39 10.92 -9.28
C LEU A 9 -11.39 10.79 -10.82
N ARG A 10 -12.55 10.97 -11.46
CA ARG A 10 -12.70 10.86 -12.92
C ARG A 10 -11.82 11.84 -13.70
N ASN A 11 -11.58 13.03 -13.14
CA ASN A 11 -10.77 14.06 -13.78
C ASN A 11 -9.29 14.02 -13.36
N SER A 12 -8.91 13.12 -12.45
CA SER A 12 -7.53 13.03 -12.00
C SER A 12 -6.67 12.30 -13.03
N LYS A 13 -5.50 12.88 -13.32
CA LYS A 13 -4.44 12.26 -14.13
C LYS A 13 -3.48 11.39 -13.30
N ALA A 14 -3.67 11.39 -11.98
CA ALA A 14 -2.83 10.66 -11.04
C ALA A 14 -3.42 9.29 -10.71
N ASN A 15 -2.64 8.45 -10.03
CA ASN A 15 -3.17 7.21 -9.49
C ASN A 15 -4.13 7.45 -8.32
N ILE A 16 -4.84 6.40 -7.90
CA ILE A 16 -5.84 6.44 -6.83
C ILE A 16 -5.26 7.00 -5.53
N VAL A 17 -4.11 6.51 -5.07
CA VAL A 17 -3.48 6.96 -3.81
C VAL A 17 -3.11 8.42 -3.87
N GLN A 18 -2.41 8.86 -4.91
CA GLN A 18 -2.01 10.26 -5.09
C GLN A 18 -3.23 11.19 -5.14
N THR A 19 -4.31 10.75 -5.79
CA THR A 19 -5.55 11.53 -5.88
C THR A 19 -6.20 11.68 -4.51
N LEU A 20 -6.35 10.58 -3.77
CA LEU A 20 -6.90 10.59 -2.41
C LEU A 20 -6.05 11.46 -1.47
N ALA A 21 -4.72 11.31 -1.51
CA ALA A 21 -3.80 12.05 -0.67
C ALA A 21 -3.83 13.56 -0.93
N THR A 22 -3.78 13.97 -2.20
CA THR A 22 -3.54 15.37 -2.59
C THR A 22 -4.79 16.16 -2.98
N ARG A 23 -5.85 15.49 -3.46
CA ARG A 23 -7.09 16.15 -3.89
C ARG A 23 -8.21 16.03 -2.88
N LEU A 24 -8.15 15.03 -2.00
CA LEU A 24 -9.14 14.81 -0.94
C LEU A 24 -8.56 14.98 0.48
N ASN A 25 -7.29 15.39 0.60
CA ASN A 25 -6.62 15.70 1.87
C ASN A 25 -6.59 14.53 2.87
N LEU A 26 -6.53 13.29 2.39
CA LEU A 26 -6.36 12.14 3.29
C LEU A 26 -4.92 12.02 3.81
N GLY A 27 -3.93 12.62 3.14
CA GLY A 27 -2.52 12.30 3.37
C GLY A 27 -2.13 10.95 2.76
N GLY A 28 -0.83 10.64 2.76
CA GLY A 28 -0.27 9.46 2.10
C GLY A 28 -0.75 8.15 2.72
N GLU A 29 -0.48 7.97 4.01
CA GLU A 29 -0.76 6.72 4.75
C GLU A 29 -2.24 6.33 4.74
N MET A 30 -3.14 7.30 4.97
CA MET A 30 -4.58 7.02 4.94
C MET A 30 -5.07 6.74 3.51
N ALA A 31 -4.46 7.36 2.49
CA ALA A 31 -4.81 7.08 1.10
C ALA A 31 -4.38 5.67 0.69
N GLU A 32 -3.19 5.22 1.11
CA GLU A 32 -2.74 3.84 0.90
C GLU A 32 -3.62 2.85 1.67
N GLU A 33 -3.97 3.16 2.92
CA GLU A 33 -4.86 2.32 3.72
C GLU A 33 -6.25 2.15 3.07
N VAL A 34 -6.82 3.23 2.53
CA VAL A 34 -8.10 3.15 1.79
C VAL A 34 -7.97 2.27 0.55
N ALA A 35 -6.92 2.46 -0.26
CA ALA A 35 -6.72 1.65 -1.47
C ALA A 35 -6.53 0.17 -1.12
N PHE A 36 -5.77 -0.12 -0.07
CA PHE A 36 -5.53 -1.46 0.42
C PHE A 36 -6.82 -2.15 0.91
N ARG A 37 -7.61 -1.47 1.75
CA ARG A 37 -8.89 -2.03 2.25
C ARG A 37 -9.93 -2.24 1.15
N LEU A 38 -9.86 -1.47 0.06
CA LEU A 38 -10.69 -1.69 -1.13
C LEU A 38 -10.24 -2.86 -1.99
N GLY A 39 -9.05 -3.41 -1.75
CA GLY A 39 -8.42 -4.41 -2.61
C GLY A 39 -8.00 -3.83 -3.96
N GLU A 40 -7.68 -2.54 -4.02
CA GLU A 40 -7.33 -1.83 -5.25
C GLU A 40 -5.81 -1.63 -5.34
N ASP A 41 -5.26 -1.77 -6.55
CA ASP A 41 -3.85 -1.45 -6.80
C ASP A 41 -3.61 0.04 -6.54
N LYS A 42 -2.62 0.35 -5.69
CA LYS A 42 -2.20 1.72 -5.37
C LYS A 42 -1.82 2.56 -6.59
N ASN A 43 -1.39 1.91 -7.67
CA ASN A 43 -0.99 2.55 -8.92
C ASN A 43 -2.13 2.66 -9.95
N ARG A 44 -3.33 2.12 -9.66
CA ARG A 44 -4.47 2.22 -10.56
C ARG A 44 -4.76 3.68 -10.93
N PRO A 45 -4.93 4.03 -12.21
CA PRO A 45 -5.37 5.37 -12.60
C PRO A 45 -6.69 5.73 -11.90
N ALA A 46 -6.74 6.88 -11.22
CA ALA A 46 -7.92 7.27 -10.46
C ALA A 46 -9.16 7.45 -11.35
N ALA A 47 -8.95 7.86 -12.60
CA ALA A 47 -10.03 8.02 -13.58
C ALA A 47 -10.73 6.72 -13.96
N GLU A 48 -10.04 5.57 -13.81
CA GLU A 48 -10.57 4.25 -14.13
C GLU A 48 -11.28 3.59 -12.93
N PHE A 49 -11.23 4.20 -11.75
CA PHE A 49 -11.94 3.71 -10.58
C PHE A 49 -13.44 3.99 -10.68
N SER A 50 -14.27 3.00 -10.35
CA SER A 50 -15.74 3.08 -10.51
C SER A 50 -16.53 2.79 -9.24
N ARG A 51 -15.92 2.18 -8.21
CA ARG A 51 -16.58 1.74 -6.96
C ARG A 51 -16.66 2.86 -5.92
N PHE A 52 -17.21 4.01 -6.29
CA PHE A 52 -17.18 5.23 -5.46
C PHE A 52 -17.89 5.07 -4.10
N ASP A 53 -19.00 4.33 -4.07
CA ASP A 53 -19.73 4.08 -2.82
C ASP A 53 -18.95 3.18 -1.87
N ASP A 54 -18.27 2.15 -2.38
CA ASP A 54 -17.37 1.29 -1.59
C ASP A 54 -16.22 2.11 -0.99
N MET A 55 -15.63 3.00 -1.78
CA MET A 55 -14.56 3.90 -1.31
C MET A 55 -15.05 4.83 -0.21
N LYS A 56 -16.23 5.41 -0.39
CA LYS A 56 -16.86 6.25 0.63
C LYS A 56 -17.15 5.47 1.90
N SER A 57 -17.67 4.24 1.78
CA SER A 57 -17.91 3.35 2.91
C SER A 57 -16.62 3.03 3.66
N THR A 58 -15.56 2.71 2.92
CA THR A 58 -14.22 2.40 3.47
C THR A 58 -13.64 3.59 4.25
N ILE A 59 -13.72 4.80 3.68
CA ILE A 59 -13.30 6.02 4.37
C ILE A 59 -14.10 6.22 5.66
N MET A 60 -15.42 6.04 5.61
CA MET A 60 -16.29 6.18 6.79
C MET A 60 -15.99 5.13 7.86
N GLN A 61 -15.64 3.90 7.47
CA GLN A 61 -15.22 2.86 8.40
C GLN A 61 -13.92 3.24 9.11
N ILE A 62 -12.91 3.73 8.37
CA ILE A 62 -11.65 4.19 8.96
C ILE A 62 -11.90 5.35 9.93
N LEU A 63 -12.75 6.31 9.55
CA LEU A 63 -13.14 7.42 10.44
C LEU A 63 -13.88 6.93 11.68
N GLN A 64 -14.70 5.88 11.58
CA GLN A 64 -15.38 5.29 12.72
C GLN A 64 -14.41 4.51 13.63
N GLU A 65 -13.40 3.85 13.08
CA GLU A 65 -12.35 3.19 13.86
C GLU A 65 -11.50 4.20 14.64
N SER A 66 -11.20 5.36 14.04
CA SER A 66 -10.42 6.41 14.69
C SER A 66 -11.12 7.05 15.90
N THR A 67 -12.46 6.96 16.00
CA THR A 67 -13.19 7.44 17.18
C THR A 67 -12.93 6.60 18.43
N SER A 68 -12.26 5.45 18.32
CA SER A 68 -11.78 4.68 19.48
C SER A 68 -10.72 5.43 20.29
N ASN A 69 -10.22 6.56 19.77
CA ASN A 69 -9.22 7.44 20.39
C ASN A 69 -7.90 6.71 20.71
N LYS A 70 -7.57 5.62 20.02
CA LYS A 70 -6.29 4.92 20.20
C LYS A 70 -5.21 5.51 19.30
N ALA A 71 -3.96 5.15 19.58
CA ALA A 71 -2.82 5.44 18.71
C ALA A 71 -2.01 4.17 18.47
N PHE A 72 -1.47 4.03 17.26
CA PHE A 72 -0.64 2.92 16.82
C PHE A 72 0.65 3.47 16.21
N MET A 73 1.79 3.05 16.76
CA MET A 73 3.12 3.50 16.33
C MET A 73 3.79 2.45 15.47
N TYR A 74 4.33 2.90 14.33
CA TYR A 74 5.15 2.14 13.40
C TYR A 74 6.51 2.83 13.29
N SER A 75 7.46 2.39 14.12
CA SER A 75 8.78 3.00 14.33
C SER A 75 9.69 2.84 13.13
N ASN A 76 9.57 1.75 12.37
CA ASN A 76 10.30 1.56 11.11
C ASN A 76 9.92 2.59 10.03
N HIS A 77 8.76 3.23 10.20
CA HIS A 77 8.19 4.17 9.25
C HIS A 77 8.07 5.58 9.80
N ASP A 78 8.42 5.81 11.08
CA ASP A 78 8.17 7.07 11.79
C ASP A 78 6.70 7.52 11.68
N ILE A 79 5.76 6.59 11.80
CA ILE A 79 4.31 6.88 11.68
C ILE A 79 3.60 6.65 13.00
N LEU A 80 2.82 7.66 13.40
CA LEU A 80 1.76 7.52 14.40
C LEU A 80 0.40 7.61 13.71
N SER A 81 -0.44 6.58 13.86
CA SER A 81 -1.75 6.50 13.23
C SER A 81 -2.87 6.31 14.27
N PRO A 82 -4.06 6.94 14.08
CA PRO A 82 -5.22 6.72 14.95
C PRO A 82 -5.95 5.40 14.68
N VAL A 83 -5.56 4.68 13.61
CA VAL A 83 -6.07 3.35 13.24
C VAL A 83 -4.90 2.42 12.91
N LYS A 84 -5.12 1.11 12.97
CA LYS A 84 -4.13 0.16 12.45
C LYS A 84 -4.00 0.32 10.93
N LEU A 85 -2.76 0.41 10.46
CA LEU A 85 -2.40 0.50 9.05
C LEU A 85 -2.15 -0.92 8.53
N LEU A 86 -3.15 -1.51 7.90
CA LEU A 86 -3.07 -2.87 7.38
C LEU A 86 -2.21 -2.93 6.11
N HIS A 87 -2.12 -1.84 5.36
CA HIS A 87 -1.34 -1.79 4.12
C HIS A 87 0.17 -1.94 4.33
N LEU A 88 0.67 -1.69 5.54
CA LEU A 88 2.09 -1.88 5.88
C LEU A 88 2.47 -3.35 6.00
N GLY A 89 1.50 -4.25 6.22
CA GLY A 89 1.77 -5.68 6.37
C GLY A 89 2.51 -6.06 7.66
N GLU A 90 2.63 -5.14 8.62
CA GLU A 90 3.24 -5.34 9.94
C GLU A 90 2.30 -4.88 11.07
N GLU A 91 2.48 -5.43 12.26
CA GLU A 91 1.79 -4.98 13.47
C GLU A 91 2.51 -3.76 14.07
N PRO A 92 1.78 -2.84 14.72
CA PRO A 92 2.40 -1.67 15.36
C PRO A 92 3.31 -2.08 16.51
N ASP A 93 4.47 -1.43 16.63
CA ASP A 93 5.44 -1.67 17.72
C ASP A 93 4.85 -1.32 19.08
N LYS A 94 4.03 -0.27 19.12
CA LYS A 94 3.37 0.22 20.32
C LYS A 94 1.93 0.65 20.01
N SER A 95 1.05 0.43 20.97
CA SER A 95 -0.31 0.93 20.97
C SER A 95 -0.58 1.73 22.23
N PHE A 96 -1.35 2.81 22.09
CA PHE A 96 -1.74 3.70 23.17
C PHE A 96 -3.27 3.74 23.28
N ASP A 97 -3.76 3.86 24.50
CA ASP A 97 -5.21 3.95 24.78
C ASP A 97 -5.80 5.33 24.43
N SER A 98 -4.93 6.33 24.25
CA SER A 98 -5.25 7.70 23.85
C SER A 98 -4.36 8.13 22.70
N PHE A 99 -4.94 8.78 21.69
CA PHE A 99 -4.18 9.40 20.60
C PHE A 99 -3.23 10.48 21.13
N SER A 100 -3.62 11.20 22.19
CA SER A 100 -2.77 12.20 22.84
C SER A 100 -1.52 11.59 23.46
N ASP A 101 -1.63 10.42 24.10
CA ASP A 101 -0.48 9.74 24.72
C ASP A 101 0.49 9.24 23.64
N GLY A 102 -0.06 8.73 22.54
CA GLY A 102 0.75 8.36 21.37
C GLY A 102 1.45 9.57 20.75
N LEU A 103 0.78 10.71 20.69
CA LEU A 103 1.36 11.95 20.15
C LEU A 103 2.46 12.50 21.05
N GLU A 104 2.28 12.49 22.37
CA GLU A 104 3.32 12.85 23.32
C GLU A 104 4.54 11.94 23.16
N TYR A 105 4.33 10.62 23.09
CA TYR A 105 5.40 9.67 22.82
C TYR A 105 6.10 9.97 21.49
N TYR A 106 5.34 10.21 20.43
CA TYR A 106 5.89 10.51 19.10
C TYR A 106 6.79 11.75 19.15
N LEU A 107 6.31 12.86 19.72
CA LEU A 107 7.08 14.10 19.80
C LEU A 107 8.34 13.99 20.67
N GLN A 108 8.34 13.14 21.70
CA GLN A 108 9.51 12.93 22.56
C GLN A 108 10.58 12.03 21.93
N ASN A 109 10.17 11.03 21.13
CA ASN A 109 11.06 9.98 20.62
C ASN A 109 11.45 10.21 19.14
N PHE A 110 10.64 10.98 18.43
CA PHE A 110 10.84 11.38 17.04
C PHE A 110 10.83 12.91 17.04
N PRO A 111 11.92 13.56 17.51
CA PRO A 111 12.01 15.01 17.51
C PRO A 111 11.69 15.53 16.11
N GLU A 112 11.01 16.69 16.04
CA GLU A 112 10.78 17.37 14.77
C GLU A 112 12.07 17.33 13.95
N ALA A 113 11.96 16.95 12.68
CA ALA A 113 12.95 17.29 11.68
C ALA A 113 12.99 18.83 11.51
N GLY A 114 13.41 19.53 12.57
CA GLY A 114 13.82 20.92 12.59
C GLY A 114 15.21 21.11 12.00
N ALA A 115 15.89 20.03 11.61
CA ALA A 115 16.80 20.07 10.49
C ALA A 115 15.99 19.73 9.25
N THR A 116 15.85 20.68 8.33
CA THR A 116 15.57 20.40 6.93
C THR A 116 16.36 19.19 6.49
N GLU A 117 15.74 18.02 6.46
CA GLU A 117 16.28 16.96 5.64
C GLU A 117 16.30 17.51 4.24
N SER A 118 17.50 17.59 3.69
CA SER A 118 17.66 18.02 2.32
C SER A 118 16.73 17.15 1.48
N PRO A 119 16.05 17.71 0.45
CA PRO A 119 15.32 16.91 -0.53
C PRO A 119 16.15 15.71 -1.05
N LEU A 120 17.48 15.82 -1.02
CA LEU A 120 18.42 14.75 -1.29
C LEU A 120 18.38 13.61 -0.26
N GLU A 121 18.31 13.89 1.04
CA GLU A 121 18.28 12.85 2.09
C GLU A 121 16.97 12.05 2.04
N LYS A 122 15.83 12.73 1.82
CA LYS A 122 14.56 12.06 1.55
C LYS A 122 14.62 11.19 0.29
N ARG A 123 15.27 11.70 -0.76
CA ARG A 123 15.49 10.95 -2.01
C ARG A 123 16.37 9.72 -1.78
N ILE A 124 17.45 9.87 -1.01
CA ILE A 124 18.40 8.79 -0.69
C ILE A 124 17.66 7.69 0.06
N ARG A 125 16.91 8.02 1.12
CA ARG A 125 16.14 7.00 1.86
C ARG A 125 15.07 6.30 1.01
N SER A 126 14.38 7.04 0.15
CA SER A 126 13.43 6.45 -0.78
C SER A 126 14.12 5.49 -1.76
N ILE A 127 15.31 5.85 -2.25
CA ILE A 127 16.13 4.99 -3.11
C ILE A 127 16.62 3.75 -2.36
N GLU A 128 17.10 3.90 -1.12
CA GLU A 128 17.55 2.80 -0.27
C GLU A 128 16.43 1.79 -0.01
N LYS A 129 15.23 2.27 0.35
CA LYS A 129 14.04 1.42 0.51
C LYS A 129 13.69 0.69 -0.78
N SER A 130 13.73 1.39 -1.92
CA SER A 130 13.47 0.81 -3.24
C SER A 130 14.51 -0.27 -3.60
N ILE A 131 15.79 -0.04 -3.29
CA ILE A 131 16.86 -1.03 -3.51
C ILE A 131 16.60 -2.30 -2.70
N GLU A 132 16.19 -2.16 -1.45
CA GLU A 132 15.90 -3.30 -0.59
C GLU A 132 14.69 -4.10 -1.10
N GLU A 133 13.61 -3.41 -1.49
CA GLU A 133 12.45 -4.03 -2.14
C GLU A 133 12.85 -4.78 -3.43
N PHE A 134 13.69 -4.18 -4.28
CA PHE A 134 14.18 -4.83 -5.51
C PHE A 134 15.09 -6.02 -5.22
N ARG A 135 15.91 -5.98 -4.17
CA ARG A 135 16.74 -7.13 -3.76
C ARG A 135 15.86 -8.30 -3.30
N SER A 136 14.87 -8.03 -2.47
CA SER A 136 13.90 -9.04 -2.03
C SER A 136 13.15 -9.67 -3.21
N GLN A 137 12.67 -8.85 -4.15
CA GLN A 137 12.04 -9.34 -5.38
C GLN A 137 13.01 -10.15 -6.25
N SER A 138 14.25 -9.69 -6.42
CA SER A 138 15.27 -10.41 -7.19
C SER A 138 15.54 -11.80 -6.60
N GLU A 139 15.64 -11.90 -5.28
CA GLU A 139 15.84 -13.18 -4.62
C GLU A 139 14.62 -14.10 -4.76
N MET A 140 13.41 -13.56 -4.64
CA MET A 140 12.17 -14.29 -4.89
C MET A 140 12.13 -14.85 -6.32
N TYR A 141 12.36 -14.02 -7.33
CA TYR A 141 12.37 -14.44 -8.73
C TYR A 141 13.50 -15.44 -9.02
N ARG A 142 14.67 -15.29 -8.40
CA ARG A 142 15.76 -16.27 -8.50
C ARG A 142 15.30 -17.63 -7.98
N LYS A 143 14.70 -17.69 -6.79
CA LYS A 143 14.17 -18.93 -6.21
C LYS A 143 13.11 -19.57 -7.10
N GLN A 144 12.21 -18.77 -7.67
CA GLN A 144 11.22 -19.25 -8.63
C GLN A 144 11.89 -19.83 -9.89
N GLY A 145 12.90 -19.14 -10.45
CA GLY A 145 13.67 -19.61 -11.59
C GLY A 145 14.41 -20.92 -11.32
N GLU A 146 15.04 -21.05 -10.14
CA GLU A 146 15.70 -22.29 -9.70
C GLU A 146 14.70 -23.44 -9.55
N PHE A 147 13.50 -23.16 -9.03
CA PHE A 147 12.43 -24.14 -8.92
C PHE A 147 11.93 -24.60 -10.29
N ILE A 148 11.75 -23.68 -11.24
CA ILE A 148 11.38 -24.00 -12.62
C ILE A 148 12.50 -24.83 -13.27
N PHE A 149 13.75 -24.39 -13.16
CA PHE A 149 14.90 -25.06 -13.78
C PHE A 149 15.08 -26.49 -13.26
N SER A 150 15.00 -26.68 -11.94
CA SER A 150 15.09 -28.01 -11.30
C SER A 150 13.95 -28.95 -11.70
N ASN A 151 12.84 -28.42 -12.21
CA ASN A 151 11.66 -29.19 -12.63
C ASN A 151 11.39 -29.12 -14.14
N LEU A 152 12.33 -28.62 -14.96
CA LEU A 152 12.13 -28.40 -16.41
C LEU A 152 11.55 -29.63 -17.11
N GLY A 153 12.13 -30.81 -16.90
CA GLY A 153 11.65 -32.03 -17.55
C GLY A 153 10.22 -32.43 -17.16
N ARG A 154 9.78 -32.11 -15.94
CA ARG A 154 8.39 -32.36 -15.49
C ARG A 154 7.44 -31.32 -16.07
N ILE A 155 7.86 -30.05 -16.07
CA ILE A 155 7.08 -28.94 -16.64
C ILE A 155 6.90 -29.15 -18.14
N ASP A 156 7.96 -29.53 -18.88
CA ASP A 156 7.89 -29.82 -20.30
C ASP A 156 6.98 -31.02 -20.61
N ALA A 157 6.99 -32.05 -19.77
CA ALA A 157 6.08 -33.19 -19.92
C ALA A 157 4.61 -32.78 -19.73
N ILE A 158 4.31 -31.96 -18.73
CA ILE A 158 2.95 -31.45 -18.47
C ILE A 158 2.51 -30.51 -19.59
N MET A 159 3.35 -29.54 -19.97
CA MET A 159 3.06 -28.59 -21.06
C MET A 159 2.89 -29.30 -22.41
N GLY A 160 3.67 -30.35 -22.66
CA GLY A 160 3.53 -31.20 -23.84
C GLY A 160 2.21 -31.94 -23.89
N GLU A 161 1.73 -32.44 -22.75
CA GLU A 161 0.47 -33.18 -22.70
C GLU A 161 -0.75 -32.26 -22.79
N ILE A 162 -0.70 -31.07 -22.19
CA ILE A 162 -1.73 -30.03 -22.33
C ILE A 162 -1.87 -29.59 -23.80
N LYS A 163 -0.75 -29.32 -24.50
CA LYS A 163 -0.77 -28.95 -25.93
C LYS A 163 -1.36 -30.04 -26.83
N LYS A 164 -1.13 -31.32 -26.52
CA LYS A 164 -1.74 -32.42 -27.28
C LYS A 164 -3.25 -32.46 -27.11
N GLN A 165 -3.75 -32.20 -25.90
CA GLN A 165 -5.19 -32.16 -25.63
C GLN A 165 -5.86 -30.96 -26.31
N GLU A 166 -5.25 -29.78 -26.31
CA GLU A 166 -5.77 -28.61 -27.06
C GLU A 166 -5.91 -28.91 -28.57
N ASN A 167 -4.94 -29.61 -29.16
CA ASN A 167 -4.98 -29.99 -30.57
C ASN A 167 -6.02 -31.08 -30.89
N GLN A 168 -6.41 -31.89 -29.90
CA GLN A 168 -7.47 -32.90 -30.06
C GLN A 168 -8.88 -32.34 -29.85
N ILE A 169 -9.02 -31.20 -29.18
CA ILE A 169 -10.31 -30.52 -28.98
C ILE A 169 -10.64 -29.58 -30.15
N THR A 170 -9.64 -29.20 -30.95
CA THR A 170 -9.78 -28.27 -32.09
C THR A 170 -9.82 -28.98 -33.45
N ALA A 171 -9.72 -30.32 -33.48
CA ALA A 171 -9.82 -31.16 -34.68
C ALA A 171 -11.13 -31.96 -34.67
#